data_AF-A0A1G6H673-F1
#
_entry.id   AF-A0A1G6H673-F1
#
_cell.length_a   1.000
_cell.length_b   1.000
_cell.length_c   1.000
_cell.angle_alpha   90.00
_cell.angle_beta   90.00
_cell.angle_gamma   90.00
#
_symmetry.space_group_name_H-M   'P 1'
#
loop_
_entity.id
_entity.type
_entity.pdbx_description
1 polymer ?
#
loop_
_entity_poly.entity_id
_entity_poly.type
_entity_poly.pdbx_seq_one_letter_code
_entity_poly.pdbx_strand_id
1 'polypeptide(L)'
;MIYILLFISFIIHAVTFIIIKQLIVKLDKPDQVRDQLSEQKKEIEELLAVYLVEMREENDRFIELVNDKVPDQQTYENDTVRQTKHESNENKTAETKINPAPYVDNNKQKASDENLKNDYKPPEINEQDTYEQSFAGEVLSLYSQGYTTDEIAQQLNRGKTEVELLVKFQQNK
;
A
#
# COMPACT_ATOMS: atom_id res chain seq x y z
N MET A 1 -54.05 15.79 33.72
CA MET A 1 -53.08 16.49 32.84
C MET A 1 -51.63 16.18 33.22
N ILE A 2 -51.17 16.55 34.42
CA ILE A 2 -49.76 16.35 34.84
C ILE A 2 -49.31 14.87 34.86
N TYR A 3 -50.17 13.96 35.33
CA TYR A 3 -49.87 12.52 35.38
C TYR A 3 -49.73 11.87 34.01
N ILE A 4 -50.48 12.36 33.02
CA ILE A 4 -50.39 11.89 31.62
C ILE A 4 -49.05 12.33 31.03
N LEU A 5 -48.64 13.57 31.31
CA LEU A 5 -47.33 14.09 30.88
C LEU A 5 -46.16 13.30 31.51
N LEU A 6 -46.27 12.96 32.81
CA LEU A 6 -45.28 12.14 33.51
C LEU A 6 -45.20 10.71 32.93
N PHE A 7 -46.35 10.11 32.62
CA PHE A 7 -46.42 8.79 32.02
C PHE A 7 -45.76 8.76 30.63
N ILE A 8 -46.05 9.75 29.79
CA ILE A 8 -45.41 9.89 28.47
C ILE A 8 -43.90 10.10 28.61
N SER A 9 -43.46 10.93 29.56
CA SER A 9 -42.03 11.14 29.82
C SER A 9 -41.34 9.83 30.21
N PHE A 10 -41.95 9.04 31.11
CA PHE A 10 -41.43 7.74 31.51
C PHE A 10 -41.31 6.75 30.34
N ILE A 11 -42.30 6.71 29.45
CA ILE A 11 -42.25 5.87 28.24
C ILE A 11 -41.10 6.31 27.33
N ILE A 12 -40.94 7.62 27.11
CA ILE A 12 -39.85 8.15 26.28
C ILE A 12 -38.49 7.73 26.87
N HIS A 13 -38.31 7.82 28.19
CA HIS A 13 -37.07 7.41 28.84
C HIS A 13 -36.80 5.91 28.64
N ALA A 14 -37.82 5.05 28.78
CA ALA A 14 -37.70 3.62 28.52
C ALA A 14 -37.27 3.32 27.08
N VAL A 15 -37.85 4.03 26.10
CA VAL A 15 -37.46 3.92 24.68
C VAL A 15 -36.02 4.38 24.47
N THR A 16 -35.61 5.50 25.08
CA THR A 16 -34.23 6.00 25.02
C THR A 16 -33.24 4.98 25.55
N PHE A 17 -33.51 4.31 26.67
CA PHE A 17 -32.65 3.24 27.17
C PHE A 17 -32.52 2.06 26.21
N ILE A 18 -33.60 1.67 25.53
CA ILE A 18 -33.57 0.61 24.51
C ILE A 18 -32.69 1.04 23.32
N ILE A 19 -32.82 2.28 22.87
CA ILE A 19 -31.99 2.83 21.78
C ILE A 19 -30.52 2.87 22.19
N ILE A 20 -30.21 3.35 23.39
CA ILE A 20 -28.83 3.38 23.93
C ILE A 20 -28.25 1.97 23.98
N LYS A 21 -29.00 0.98 24.50
CA LYS A 21 -28.55 -0.42 24.55
C LYS A 21 -28.25 -0.96 23.14
N GLN A 22 -29.14 -0.72 22.18
CA GLN A 22 -28.91 -1.16 20.80
C GLN A 22 -27.68 -0.47 20.17
N LEU A 23 -27.45 0.80 20.50
CA LEU A 23 -26.30 1.54 20.00
C LEU A 23 -24.97 0.99 20.56
N ILE A 24 -24.93 0.66 21.85
CA ILE A 24 -23.75 0.04 22.49
C ILE A 24 -23.44 -1.30 21.84
N VAL A 25 -24.44 -2.17 21.66
CA VAL A 25 -24.26 -3.48 20.99
C VAL A 25 -23.75 -3.33 19.54
N LYS A 26 -24.15 -2.26 18.84
CA LYS A 26 -23.68 -1.99 17.47
C LYS A 26 -22.26 -1.42 17.45
N LEU A 27 -21.85 -0.72 18.50
CA LEU A 27 -20.52 -0.13 18.65
C LEU A 27 -19.49 -1.18 19.11
N ASP A 28 -19.91 -2.14 19.93
CA ASP A 28 -19.12 -3.28 20.41
C ASP A 28 -18.99 -4.42 19.36
N LYS A 29 -19.01 -4.09 18.06
CA LYS A 29 -18.61 -5.03 16.99
C LYS A 29 -17.12 -5.00 16.56
N PRO A 30 -16.11 -4.59 17.36
CA PRO A 30 -14.73 -4.59 16.90
C PRO A 30 -14.07 -5.99 16.94
N ASP A 31 -14.67 -6.97 17.62
CA ASP A 31 -13.99 -8.25 17.88
C ASP A 31 -14.08 -9.22 16.70
N GLN A 32 -15.23 -9.34 16.04
CA GLN A 32 -15.37 -10.23 14.88
C GLN A 32 -14.45 -9.85 13.71
N VAL A 33 -14.27 -8.55 13.47
CA VAL A 33 -13.37 -8.05 12.41
C VAL A 33 -11.91 -8.23 12.80
N ARG A 34 -11.57 -8.08 14.08
CA ARG A 34 -10.22 -8.33 14.60
C ARG A 34 -9.83 -9.79 14.56
N ASP A 35 -10.76 -10.68 14.89
CA ASP A 35 -10.54 -12.12 14.84
C ASP A 35 -10.30 -12.56 13.40
N GLN A 36 -11.13 -12.11 12.46
CA GLN A 36 -10.93 -12.34 11.02
C GLN A 36 -9.59 -11.77 10.53
N LEU A 37 -9.21 -10.57 10.96
CA LEU A 37 -7.92 -9.96 10.59
C LEU A 37 -6.74 -10.78 11.14
N SER A 38 -6.88 -11.34 12.35
CA SER A 38 -5.84 -12.17 12.96
C SER A 38 -5.67 -13.51 12.26
N GLU A 39 -6.79 -14.11 11.82
CA GLU A 39 -6.81 -15.35 11.05
C GLU A 39 -6.20 -15.13 9.66
N GLN A 40 -6.63 -14.09 8.95
CA GLN A 40 -6.05 -13.68 7.67
C GLN A 40 -4.55 -13.37 7.77
N LYS A 41 -4.10 -12.72 8.84
CA LYS A 41 -2.67 -12.46 9.09
C LYS A 41 -1.88 -13.77 9.18
N LYS A 42 -2.41 -14.76 9.87
CA LYS A 42 -1.75 -16.07 10.02
C LYS A 42 -1.66 -16.80 8.68
N GLU A 43 -2.72 -16.79 7.88
CA GLU A 43 -2.73 -17.37 6.54
C GLU A 43 -1.71 -16.70 5.62
N ILE A 44 -1.59 -15.37 5.67
CA ILE A 44 -0.58 -14.62 4.92
C ILE A 44 0.83 -14.99 5.39
N GLU A 45 1.08 -15.07 6.69
CA GLU A 45 2.39 -15.48 7.23
C GLU A 45 2.79 -16.88 6.78
N GLU A 46 1.85 -17.84 6.77
CA GLU A 46 2.09 -19.21 6.31
C GLU A 46 2.38 -19.25 4.80
N LEU A 47 1.61 -18.53 3.98
CA LEU A 47 1.86 -18.42 2.54
C LEU A 47 3.22 -17.79 2.25
N LEU A 48 3.58 -16.71 2.96
CA LEU A 48 4.89 -16.08 2.83
C LEU A 48 6.02 -17.02 3.24
N ALA A 49 5.83 -17.84 4.29
CA ALA A 49 6.82 -18.82 4.70
C ALA A 49 7.05 -19.89 3.63
N VAL A 50 5.98 -20.43 3.05
CA VAL A 50 6.06 -21.39 1.94
C VAL A 50 6.80 -20.77 0.75
N TYR A 51 6.44 -19.54 0.37
CA TYR A 51 7.04 -18.88 -0.77
C TYR A 51 8.51 -18.46 -0.53
N LEU A 52 8.88 -18.07 0.70
CA LEU A 52 10.28 -17.80 1.03
C LEU A 52 11.15 -19.05 0.93
N VAL A 53 10.61 -20.21 1.29
CA VAL A 53 11.28 -21.50 1.10
C VAL A 53 11.42 -21.80 -0.39
N GLU A 54 10.35 -21.64 -1.17
CA GLU A 54 10.35 -21.86 -2.62
C GLU A 54 11.36 -20.94 -3.33
N MET A 55 11.37 -19.64 -3.02
CA MET A 55 12.34 -18.68 -3.57
C MET A 55 13.78 -19.02 -3.18
N ARG A 56 13.99 -19.49 -1.95
CA ARG A 56 15.33 -19.92 -1.51
C ARG A 56 15.79 -21.13 -2.30
N GLU A 57 14.93 -22.14 -2.40
CA GLU A 57 15.22 -23.37 -3.15
C GLU A 57 15.48 -23.07 -4.63
N GLU A 58 14.70 -22.17 -5.23
CA GLU A 58 14.93 -21.74 -6.61
C GLU A 58 16.25 -20.96 -6.77
N ASN A 59 16.61 -20.12 -5.81
CA ASN A 59 17.90 -19.41 -5.81
C ASN A 59 19.08 -20.39 -5.66
N ASP A 60 18.98 -21.35 -4.73
CA ASP A 60 19.99 -22.40 -4.56
C ASP A 60 20.13 -23.24 -5.84
N ARG A 61 19.01 -23.61 -6.47
CA ARG A 61 19.00 -24.30 -7.77
C ARG A 61 19.62 -23.45 -8.88
N PHE A 62 19.35 -22.15 -8.92
CA PHE A 62 19.95 -21.24 -9.89
C PHE A 62 21.47 -21.14 -9.70
N ILE A 63 21.94 -21.02 -8.46
CA ILE A 63 23.37 -21.01 -8.13
C ILE A 63 24.03 -22.33 -8.55
N GLU A 64 23.39 -23.47 -8.31
CA GLU A 64 23.88 -24.78 -8.75
C GLU A 64 24.00 -24.84 -10.28
N LEU A 65 22.96 -24.45 -11.02
CA LEU A 65 23.00 -24.41 -12.49
C LEU A 65 24.06 -23.44 -13.04
N VAL A 66 24.33 -22.33 -12.34
CA VAL A 66 25.36 -21.36 -12.72
C VAL A 66 26.75 -21.91 -12.43
N ASN A 67 26.99 -22.47 -11.24
CA ASN A 67 28.28 -23.04 -10.86
C ASN A 67 28.63 -24.28 -11.70
N ASP A 68 27.68 -25.13 -12.03
CA ASP A 68 27.90 -26.29 -12.92
C ASP A 68 28.20 -25.90 -14.37
N LYS A 69 27.86 -24.66 -14.77
CA LYS A 69 28.10 -24.13 -16.13
C LYS A 69 29.32 -23.23 -16.23
N VAL A 70 30.04 -22.98 -15.13
CA VAL A 70 31.31 -22.24 -15.14
C VAL A 70 32.47 -23.25 -15.01
N PRO A 71 33.20 -23.54 -16.10
CA PRO A 71 34.47 -24.24 -15.97
C PRO A 71 35.42 -23.35 -15.16
N ASP A 72 36.00 -23.94 -14.11
CA ASP A 72 37.04 -23.39 -13.27
C ASP A 72 38.08 -22.61 -14.10
N GLN A 73 38.04 -21.29 -13.97
CA GLN A 73 39.16 -20.43 -14.30
C GLN A 73 39.43 -19.49 -13.13
N GLN A 74 40.45 -19.91 -12.39
CA GLN A 74 41.50 -19.10 -11.80
C GLN A 74 41.40 -18.87 -10.29
N THR A 75 41.99 -19.83 -9.59
CA THR A 75 42.98 -19.58 -8.52
C THR A 75 43.80 -18.32 -8.79
N TYR A 76 43.68 -17.33 -7.91
CA TYR A 76 44.78 -16.43 -7.56
C TYR A 76 44.73 -16.15 -6.05
N GLU A 77 45.46 -16.96 -5.28
CA GLU A 77 46.30 -16.38 -4.24
C GLU A 77 47.50 -15.72 -4.95
N ASN A 78 47.83 -14.49 -4.56
CA ASN A 78 49.20 -14.00 -4.39
C ASN A 78 49.19 -12.55 -3.86
N ASP A 79 49.47 -12.44 -2.57
CA ASP A 79 50.48 -11.59 -1.94
C ASP A 79 50.79 -10.17 -2.48
N THR A 80 50.59 -9.21 -1.57
CA THR A 80 51.44 -8.04 -1.25
C THR A 80 52.01 -7.17 -2.37
N VAL A 81 51.50 -5.93 -2.49
CA VAL A 81 52.38 -4.72 -2.60
C VAL A 81 51.78 -3.54 -1.82
N ARG A 82 52.65 -2.98 -0.97
CA ARG A 82 52.52 -1.80 -0.13
C ARG A 82 52.26 -0.49 -0.89
N GLN A 83 51.45 0.36 -0.24
CA GLN A 83 51.58 1.81 -0.05
C GLN A 83 52.28 2.64 -1.14
N THR A 84 51.53 3.62 -1.66
CA THR A 84 52.05 5.00 -1.76
C THR A 84 50.99 6.00 -1.33
N LYS A 85 51.31 6.63 -0.21
CA LYS A 85 50.67 7.79 0.40
C LYS A 85 51.06 9.03 -0.41
N HIS A 86 50.09 9.84 -0.82
CA HIS A 86 50.31 11.26 -1.15
C HIS A 86 49.21 12.09 -0.48
N GLU A 87 49.60 12.85 0.53
CA GLU A 87 48.80 13.90 1.18
C GLU A 87 49.25 15.28 0.67
N SER A 88 48.32 16.24 0.76
CA SER A 88 48.38 17.71 0.58
C SER A 88 48.32 18.22 -0.87
N ASN A 89 47.50 19.22 -1.25
CA ASN A 89 46.92 20.32 -0.47
C ASN A 89 45.69 20.99 -1.13
N GLU A 90 44.79 21.46 -0.27
CA GLU A 90 43.85 22.61 -0.34
C GLU A 90 42.70 22.80 -1.36
N ASN A 91 41.51 22.95 -0.75
CA ASN A 91 40.41 23.90 -1.01
C ASN A 91 39.41 23.65 -2.15
N LYS A 92 38.24 23.06 -1.80
CA LYS A 92 36.97 23.82 -1.75
C LYS A 92 35.81 23.03 -1.13
N THR A 93 35.14 23.73 -0.23
CA THR A 93 33.95 23.47 0.58
C THR A 93 32.71 23.07 -0.22
N ALA A 94 31.94 22.08 0.29
CA ALA A 94 30.47 22.14 0.37
C ALA A 94 29.91 20.88 1.06
N GLU A 95 29.79 20.92 2.39
CA GLU A 95 28.76 20.15 3.09
C GLU A 95 27.42 20.86 2.88
N THR A 96 26.43 20.18 2.29
CA THR A 96 25.04 20.64 2.34
C THR A 96 24.17 19.53 2.91
N LYS A 97 23.89 19.73 4.19
CA LYS A 97 22.79 19.09 4.93
C LYS A 97 21.47 19.41 4.24
N ILE A 98 20.63 18.39 4.12
CA ILE A 98 19.31 18.45 3.49
C ILE A 98 18.36 19.11 4.49
N ASN A 99 17.95 20.35 4.22
CA ASN A 99 16.95 21.07 5.01
C ASN A 99 15.52 20.68 4.57
N PRO A 100 14.59 20.42 5.50
CA PRO A 100 13.17 20.23 5.19
C PRO A 100 12.48 21.57 4.82
N ALA A 101 11.56 21.49 3.87
CA ALA A 101 10.89 22.61 3.21
C ALA A 101 10.01 23.47 4.16
N PRO A 102 9.82 24.77 3.87
CA PRO A 102 9.16 25.72 4.77
C PRO A 102 7.63 25.64 4.70
N TYR A 103 7.00 25.53 5.87
CA TYR A 103 5.57 25.81 6.09
C TYR A 103 5.35 27.33 6.06
N VAL A 104 4.38 27.79 5.26
CA VAL A 104 3.92 29.19 5.26
C VAL A 104 2.65 29.29 6.10
N ASP A 105 2.84 29.85 7.30
CA ASP A 105 1.79 30.36 8.19
C ASP A 105 1.21 31.65 7.60
N ASN A 106 -0.11 31.70 7.43
CA ASN A 106 -0.82 32.88 6.97
C ASN A 106 -1.92 33.20 7.96
N ASN A 107 -1.72 34.27 8.73
CA ASN A 107 -2.78 34.85 9.52
C ASN A 107 -2.72 36.39 9.50
N LYS A 108 -3.92 36.99 9.37
CA LYS A 108 -4.30 38.44 9.41
C LYS A 108 -4.29 39.19 8.07
N GLN A 109 -5.29 39.99 7.67
CA GLN A 109 -6.65 40.28 8.15
C GLN A 109 -7.34 41.28 7.18
N LYS A 110 -8.69 41.30 7.22
CA LYS A 110 -9.65 42.41 6.96
C LYS A 110 -10.31 42.59 5.57
N ALA A 111 -11.64 42.35 5.63
CA ALA A 111 -12.77 43.25 5.32
C ALA A 111 -13.07 43.63 3.87
N SER A 112 -14.16 43.08 3.33
CA SER A 112 -15.39 43.83 3.01
C SER A 112 -16.46 42.87 2.47
N ASP A 113 -17.56 42.75 3.22
CA ASP A 113 -18.84 42.22 2.73
C ASP A 113 -19.40 43.18 1.67
N GLU A 114 -19.58 42.71 0.44
CA GLU A 114 -20.69 43.15 -0.42
C GLU A 114 -20.84 42.22 -1.64
N ASN A 115 -22.03 41.61 -1.75
CA ASN A 115 -22.67 41.16 -2.99
C ASN A 115 -21.83 40.36 -4.01
N LEU A 116 -21.77 39.03 -3.84
CA LEU A 116 -21.69 38.12 -4.97
C LEU A 116 -22.74 37.01 -4.78
N LYS A 117 -23.85 37.15 -5.52
CA LYS A 117 -24.81 36.08 -5.76
C LYS A 117 -24.04 34.84 -6.24
N ASN A 118 -24.24 33.72 -5.55
CA ASN A 118 -23.78 32.40 -5.95
C ASN A 118 -24.46 31.98 -7.26
N ASP A 119 -23.87 32.33 -8.40
CA ASP A 119 -24.08 31.65 -9.68
C ASP A 119 -22.96 30.63 -9.90
N TYR A 120 -22.80 29.70 -8.95
CA TYR A 120 -21.97 28.53 -9.18
C TYR A 120 -22.75 27.55 -10.06
N LYS A 121 -22.39 27.48 -11.34
CA LYS A 121 -22.70 26.33 -12.19
C LYS A 121 -21.51 25.38 -12.14
N PRO A 122 -21.67 24.14 -11.64
CA PRO A 122 -20.61 23.13 -11.73
C PRO A 122 -20.16 23.01 -13.19
N PRO A 123 -18.85 22.87 -13.45
CA PRO A 123 -18.36 22.63 -14.80
C PRO A 123 -19.02 21.38 -15.39
N GLU A 124 -19.49 21.46 -16.63
CA GLU A 124 -19.94 20.30 -17.37
C GLU A 124 -18.72 19.43 -17.65
N ILE A 125 -18.64 18.29 -16.98
CA ILE A 125 -17.60 17.28 -17.14
C ILE A 125 -17.78 16.67 -18.54
N ASN A 126 -17.16 17.26 -19.55
CA ASN A 126 -16.90 16.62 -20.85
C ASN A 126 -15.58 15.86 -20.80
N GLU A 127 -15.33 15.17 -19.69
CA GLU A 127 -14.24 14.22 -19.58
C GLU A 127 -14.83 12.89 -20.03
N GLN A 128 -14.51 12.48 -21.26
CA GLN A 128 -14.50 11.05 -21.52
C GLN A 128 -13.55 10.47 -20.49
N ASP A 129 -14.10 9.74 -19.51
CA ASP A 129 -13.33 8.98 -18.53
C ASP A 129 -12.30 8.14 -19.29
N THR A 130 -11.08 8.64 -19.43
CA THR A 130 -9.97 7.81 -19.84
C THR A 130 -9.62 6.98 -18.63
N TYR A 131 -10.29 5.85 -18.50
CA TYR A 131 -9.95 4.82 -17.54
C TYR A 131 -8.55 4.31 -17.87
N GLU A 132 -7.51 4.92 -17.29
CA GLU A 132 -6.20 4.29 -17.22
C GLU A 132 -6.32 3.11 -16.26
N GLN A 133 -6.45 1.91 -16.82
CA GLN A 133 -6.51 0.70 -16.02
C GLN A 133 -5.20 0.56 -15.25
N SER A 134 -5.29 0.46 -13.91
CA SER A 134 -4.11 0.20 -13.09
C SER A 134 -3.42 -1.10 -13.53
N PHE A 135 -2.11 -1.19 -13.35
CA PHE A 135 -1.33 -2.39 -13.70
C PHE A 135 -1.96 -3.69 -13.16
N ALA A 136 -2.40 -3.69 -11.89
CA ALA A 136 -3.10 -4.81 -11.31
C ALA A 136 -4.40 -5.13 -12.06
N GLY A 137 -5.19 -4.10 -12.37
CA GLY A 137 -6.41 -4.24 -13.16
C GLY A 137 -6.14 -4.85 -14.55
N GLU A 138 -5.06 -4.45 -15.21
CA GLU A 138 -4.70 -4.93 -16.55
C GLU A 138 -4.30 -6.41 -16.54
N VAL A 139 -3.44 -6.80 -15.59
CA VAL A 139 -3.08 -8.21 -15.33
C VAL A 139 -4.32 -9.06 -15.11
N LEU A 140 -5.25 -8.57 -14.30
CA LEU A 140 -6.50 -9.27 -13.99
C LEU A 140 -7.46 -9.38 -15.16
N SER A 141 -7.56 -8.34 -15.99
CA SER A 141 -8.35 -8.37 -17.21
C SER A 141 -7.82 -9.43 -18.18
N LEU A 142 -6.51 -9.43 -18.44
CA LEU A 142 -5.89 -10.41 -19.32
C LEU A 142 -6.00 -11.83 -18.73
N TYR A 143 -5.82 -11.99 -17.44
CA TYR A 143 -6.00 -13.30 -16.79
C TYR A 143 -7.45 -13.80 -16.92
N SER A 144 -8.44 -12.92 -16.75
CA SER A 144 -9.86 -13.26 -16.94
C SER A 144 -10.24 -13.60 -18.38
N GLN A 145 -9.46 -13.11 -19.35
CA GLN A 145 -9.59 -13.46 -20.77
C GLN A 145 -8.95 -14.82 -21.10
N GLY A 146 -8.30 -15.47 -20.12
CA GLY A 146 -7.72 -16.81 -20.26
C GLY A 146 -6.25 -16.83 -20.66
N TYR A 147 -5.56 -15.68 -20.67
CA TYR A 147 -4.11 -15.63 -20.93
C TYR A 147 -3.32 -16.26 -19.78
N THR A 148 -2.23 -16.92 -20.11
CA THR A 148 -1.30 -17.48 -19.12
C THR A 148 -0.47 -16.38 -18.46
N THR A 149 0.02 -16.62 -17.25
CA THR A 149 0.89 -15.68 -16.52
C THR A 149 2.11 -15.26 -17.33
N ASP A 150 2.63 -16.16 -18.18
CA ASP A 150 3.82 -15.95 -19.01
C ASP A 150 3.52 -15.00 -20.17
N GLU A 151 2.37 -15.17 -20.82
CA GLU A 151 1.91 -14.30 -21.90
C GLU A 151 1.61 -12.89 -21.39
N ILE A 152 0.98 -12.78 -20.21
CA ILE A 152 0.70 -11.50 -19.58
C ILE A 152 2.00 -10.77 -19.20
N ALA A 153 2.97 -11.49 -18.65
CA ALA A 153 4.28 -10.92 -18.30
C ALA A 153 5.03 -10.40 -19.53
N GLN A 154 4.98 -11.14 -20.64
CA GLN A 154 5.57 -10.70 -21.92
C GLN A 154 4.83 -9.48 -22.49
N GLN A 155 3.49 -9.50 -22.48
CA GLN A 155 2.66 -8.42 -23.02
C GLN A 155 2.82 -7.10 -22.26
N LEU A 156 2.96 -7.17 -20.94
CA LEU A 156 3.11 -5.99 -20.07
C LEU A 156 4.57 -5.59 -19.84
N ASN A 157 5.53 -6.38 -20.35
CA ASN A 157 6.96 -6.22 -20.09
C ASN A 157 7.24 -6.12 -18.58
N ARG A 158 6.79 -7.16 -17.86
CA ARG A 158 6.89 -7.29 -16.39
C ARG A 158 7.44 -8.66 -16.01
N GLY A 159 7.84 -8.80 -14.75
CA GLY A 159 8.31 -10.10 -14.24
C GLY A 159 7.15 -11.10 -14.22
N LYS A 160 7.41 -12.33 -14.72
CA LYS A 160 6.46 -13.46 -14.61
C LYS A 160 5.95 -13.64 -13.18
N THR A 161 6.87 -13.54 -12.22
CA THR A 161 6.60 -13.61 -10.78
C THR A 161 5.67 -12.51 -10.29
N GLU A 162 5.82 -11.27 -10.78
CA GLU A 162 4.98 -10.13 -10.38
C GLU A 162 3.54 -10.31 -10.85
N VAL A 163 3.37 -10.83 -12.08
CA VAL A 163 2.07 -11.16 -12.66
C VAL A 163 1.42 -12.32 -11.93
N GLU A 164 2.17 -13.40 -11.68
CA GLU A 164 1.68 -14.57 -10.95
C GLU A 164 1.26 -14.19 -9.52
N LEU A 165 2.01 -13.30 -8.88
CA LEU A 165 1.68 -12.76 -7.56
C LEU A 165 0.33 -12.03 -7.58
N LEU A 166 0.13 -11.10 -8.51
CA LEU A 166 -1.11 -10.34 -8.64
C LEU A 166 -2.34 -11.24 -8.87
N VAL A 167 -2.17 -12.28 -9.69
CA VAL A 167 -3.22 -13.26 -9.95
C VAL A 167 -3.57 -14.05 -8.68
N LYS A 168 -2.56 -14.55 -7.94
CA LYS A 168 -2.77 -15.32 -6.70
C LYS A 168 -3.41 -14.48 -5.58
N PHE A 169 -3.06 -13.18 -5.49
CA PHE A 169 -3.68 -12.26 -4.53
C PHE A 169 -5.20 -12.11 -4.73
N GLN A 170 -5.68 -12.16 -5.98
CA GLN A 170 -7.11 -12.02 -6.25
C GLN A 170 -7.89 -13.34 -6.13
N GLN A 171 -7.24 -14.48 -6.36
CA GLN A 171 -7.89 -15.79 -6.25
C GLN A 171 -8.19 -16.20 -4.79
N ASN A 172 -7.46 -15.66 -3.81
CA ASN A 172 -7.62 -15.97 -2.37
C ASN A 172 -8.53 -14.98 -1.62
N LYS A 173 -9.51 -14.38 -2.30
CA LYS A 173 -10.50 -13.46 -1.72
C LYS A 173 -11.88 -14.09 -1.69
#